data_AF-A0A9D9M669-F1
#
_entry.id   AF-A0A9D9M669-F1
#
_cell.length_a   1.000
_cell.length_b   1.000
_cell.length_c   1.000
_cell.angle_alpha   90.00
_cell.angle_beta   90.00
_cell.angle_gamma   90.00
#
_symmetry.space_group_name_H-M   'P 1'
#
loop_
_entity.id
_entity.type
_entity.pdbx_description
1 polymer ?
#
loop_
_entity_poly.entity_id
_entity_poly.type
_entity_poly.pdbx_seq_one_letter_code
_entity_poly.pdbx_strand_id
1 'polypeptide(L)' 'VGDMPVDILMGRRAGVLTCGVSYGNSSREALLEAGADYLIDDFPSLINIL' A
#
# COMPACT_ATOMS: atom_id res chain seq x y z
N VAL A 1 -2.99 5.18 1.05
CA VAL A 1 -3.58 3.87 0.72
C VAL A 1 -3.70 3.80 -0.79
N GLY A 2 -3.20 2.77 -1.46
CA GLY A 2 -3.24 2.66 -2.92
C GLY A 2 -2.93 1.25 -3.43
N ASP A 3 -3.32 0.94 -4.66
CA ASP A 3 -3.21 -0.38 -5.30
C ASP A 3 -2.13 -0.44 -6.38
N MET A 4 -1.39 0.65 -6.59
CA MET A 4 -0.26 0.72 -7.49
C MET A 4 1.05 1.13 -6.79
N PRO A 5 2.22 0.62 -7.24
CA PRO A 5 3.54 1.05 -6.76
C PRO A 5 3.74 2.57 -6.79
N VAL A 6 3.14 3.25 -7.75
CA VAL A 6 3.23 4.72 -7.87
C VAL A 6 2.59 5.43 -6.68
N ASP A 7 1.47 4.93 -6.13
CA ASP A 7 0.82 5.51 -4.96
C ASP A 7 1.74 5.44 -3.73
N ILE A 8 2.40 4.29 -3.57
CA ILE A 8 3.35 4.02 -2.50
C ILE A 8 4.58 4.93 -2.63
N LEU A 9 5.17 4.99 -3.83
CA LEU A 9 6.33 5.85 -4.08
C LEU A 9 5.99 7.34 -3.86
N MET A 10 4.79 7.78 -4.25
CA MET A 10 4.33 9.14 -4.00
C MET A 10 4.21 9.43 -2.51
N GLY A 11 3.53 8.58 -1.75
CA GLY A 11 3.37 8.76 -0.29
C GLY A 11 4.71 8.74 0.46
N ARG A 12 5.60 7.79 0.12
CA ARG A 12 6.94 7.73 0.71
C ARG A 12 7.77 8.98 0.43
N ARG A 13 7.74 9.49 -0.81
CA ARG A 13 8.42 10.76 -1.16
C ARG A 13 7.83 11.97 -0.43
N ALA A 14 6.55 11.91 -0.08
CA ALA A 14 5.91 12.92 0.76
C ALA A 14 6.19 12.74 2.27
N GLY A 15 6.91 11.68 2.67
CA GLY A 15 7.28 11.42 4.06
C GLY A 15 6.13 10.94 4.95
N VAL A 16 5.08 10.35 4.36
CA VAL A 16 3.93 9.80 5.09
C VAL A 16 3.94 8.27 5.05
N LEU A 17 3.24 7.65 6.01
CA LEU A 17 2.98 6.21 6.00
C LEU A 17 2.09 5.83 4.81
N THR A 18 2.37 4.67 4.24
CA THR A 18 1.72 4.15 3.05
C THR A 18 1.14 2.77 3.31
N CYS A 19 0.01 2.48 2.70
CA CYS A 19 -0.64 1.18 2.78
C CYS A 19 -0.98 0.72 1.37
N GLY A 20 -0.42 -0.42 0.97
CA GLY A 20 -0.77 -1.13 -0.25
C GLY A 20 -2.02 -1.98 -0.06
N VAL A 21 -2.81 -2.14 -1.11
CA VAL A 21 -3.95 -3.06 -1.13
C VAL A 21 -3.77 -4.10 -2.23
N SER A 22 -3.78 -5.39 -1.90
CA SER A 22 -3.50 -6.47 -2.86
C SER A 22 -4.72 -6.87 -3.70
N TYR A 23 -5.90 -6.33 -3.37
CA TYR A 23 -7.18 -6.57 -4.07
C TYR A 23 -7.45 -5.58 -5.22
N GLY A 24 -6.44 -4.84 -5.67
CA GLY A 24 -6.51 -3.93 -6.81
C GLY A 24 -5.62 -4.36 -7.98
N ASN A 25 -5.03 -3.40 -8.68
CA ASN A 25 -4.41 -3.63 -9.98
C ASN A 25 -3.03 -4.30 -9.95
N SER A 26 -2.20 -4.02 -8.93
CA SER A 26 -0.81 -4.50 -8.88
C SER A 26 -0.66 -5.73 -8.00
N SER A 27 0.42 -6.49 -8.22
CA SER A 27 0.73 -7.63 -7.36
C SER A 27 1.19 -7.17 -5.97
N ARG A 28 1.02 -8.07 -5.00
CA ARG A 28 1.54 -7.93 -3.64
C ARG A 28 3.04 -7.61 -3.62
N GLU A 29 3.82 -8.30 -4.44
CA GLU A 29 5.27 -8.14 -4.52
C GLU A 29 5.64 -6.74 -5.01
N ALA A 30 4.93 -6.22 -6.02
CA ALA A 30 5.19 -4.89 -6.55
C ALA A 30 4.94 -3.78 -5.50
N LEU A 31 3.92 -3.95 -4.65
CA LEU A 31 3.62 -3.02 -3.56
C LEU A 31 4.66 -3.08 -2.43
N LEU A 32 5.16 -4.28 -2.13
CA LEU A 32 6.25 -4.48 -1.15
C LEU A 32 7.57 -3.90 -1.66
N GLU A 33 7.92 -4.13 -2.93
CA GLU A 33 9.12 -3.57 -3.57
C GLU A 33 9.07 -2.03 -3.64
N ALA A 34 7.88 -1.45 -3.85
CA ALA A 34 7.69 0.00 -3.76
C ALA A 34 7.90 0.56 -2.34
N GLY A 35 7.87 -0.31 -1.34
CA GLY A 35 8.13 -0.04 0.07
C GLY A 35 6.89 0.41 0.83
N ALA A 36 5.75 -0.25 0.63
CA ALA A 36 4.55 0.01 1.42
C ALA A 36 4.80 -0.35 2.90
N ASP A 37 4.40 0.52 3.83
CA ASP A 37 4.57 0.28 5.28
C ASP A 37 3.57 -0.78 5.78
N TYR A 38 2.37 -0.78 5.20
CA TYR A 38 1.34 -1.79 5.43
C TYR A 38 0.89 -2.40 4.11
N LEU A 39 0.44 -3.65 4.17
CA LEU A 39 -0.18 -4.33 3.04
C LEU A 39 -1.38 -5.14 3.54
N ILE A 40 -2.56 -4.84 3.01
CA ILE A 40 -3.81 -5.49 3.40
C ILE A 40 -4.45 -6.21 2.22
N ASP A 41 -5.12 -7.32 2.52
CA ASP A 41 -5.72 -8.22 1.52
C ASP A 41 -7.25 -8.03 1.38
N ASP A 42 -7.84 -7.20 2.22
CA ASP A 42 -9.24 -6.78 2.15
C ASP A 42 -9.42 -5.37 2.73
N PHE A 43 -10.51 -4.69 2.36
CA PHE A 43 -10.78 -3.33 2.82
C PHE A 43 -11.06 -3.24 4.34
N PRO A 44 -11.85 -4.13 4.96
CA PRO A 44 -12.04 -4.14 6.42
C PRO A 44 -10.74 -4.17 7.24
N SER A 45 -9.70 -4.87 6.77
CA SER A 45 -8.39 -4.94 7.43
C SER A 45 -7.74 -3.57 7.67
N LEU A 46 -8.17 -2.51 7.00
CA LEU A 46 -7.71 -1.15 7.22
C LEU A 46 -7.89 -0.68 8.67
N ILE A 47 -8.92 -1.15 9.38
CA ILE A 47 -9.17 -0.78 10.78
C ILE A 47 -8.09 -1.29 11.74
N ASN A 48 -7.33 -2.31 11.34
CA ASN A 48 -6.27 -2.91 12.17
C ASN A 48 -4.92 -2.18 12.05
N ILE A 49 -4.82 -1.18 11.17
CA ILE A 49 -3.59 -0.42 10.93
C ILE A 49 -3.75 1.09 11.16
N LEU A 50 -4.91 1.51 11.67
CA LEU A 50 -5.17 2.87 12.20
C LEU A 50 -4.63 3.00 13.62
#